data_AF-A0A956QL99-F1
#
_entry.id   AF-A0A956QL99-F1
#
_cell.length_a   1.000
_cell.length_b   1.000
_cell.length_c   1.000
_cell.angle_alpha   90.00
_cell.angle_beta   90.00
_cell.angle_gamma   90.00
#
_symmetry.space_group_name_H-M   'P 1'
#
loop_
_entity.id
_entity.type
_entity.pdbx_description
1 polymer ?
#
loop_
_entity_poly.entity_id
_entity_poly.type
_entity_poly.pdbx_seq_one_letter_code
_entity_poly.pdbx_strand_id
1 'polypeptide(L)'
;MATTLSAQSESTELDLRIYQQNKELRAHNHKLQEELDILGAKNVELIFSVGELESQLKNLEQKAADADTRQQAIAEVTRQLEESRAQTEQAGAELAEMEENYRLSENMLSEQRELNIELAEQLETAQTRIEELENALLALKQSYLPADEPVAQSPQTHAERLIQLLESELHSMSKSLVQQTLGRLELSAETREPQAWKNILDELRFSAPRLAVNDQQSDRVRAILSSFESEIFAPNANGRVSSPPEPAIALPCPQTEAAAPEPQLEAEPPTPVESEPEVEPQAPAEPQPEIEAQAEEEPEPQVAPPADFEERLVQAQAKIGEEALADFESLVELDPQDPRALKGYFASLVFCRHWEEALTVGRKMQAEGETSLEFHEAMDTVLRNRLEETKAPVDRKQLLIALGQHHLDEPRKALRFFRQADQITVKVANDGELAYHLCCLLEDSGEDRSRHLLAYMTNHQHPTEL
;
A
#
# COMPACT_ATOMS: atom_id res chain seq x y z
N MET A 1 -16.54 55.04 -135.16
CA MET A 1 -16.26 55.97 -134.04
C MET A 1 -17.41 56.08 -133.04
N ALA A 2 -18.69 55.96 -133.43
CA ALA A 2 -19.81 55.97 -132.46
C ALA A 2 -19.92 54.67 -131.62
N THR A 3 -19.58 53.51 -132.19
CA THR A 3 -19.63 52.21 -131.50
C THR A 3 -18.52 52.00 -130.47
N THR A 4 -17.35 52.63 -130.67
CA THR A 4 -16.21 52.55 -129.73
C THR A 4 -16.41 53.39 -128.47
N LEU A 5 -17.20 54.47 -128.54
CA LEU A 5 -17.55 55.30 -127.38
C LEU A 5 -18.63 54.65 -126.50
N SER A 6 -19.56 53.88 -127.08
CA SER A 6 -20.58 53.11 -126.33
C SER A 6 -19.97 51.99 -125.50
N ALA A 7 -18.99 51.26 -126.05
CA ALA A 7 -18.29 50.20 -125.31
C ALA A 7 -17.43 50.78 -124.17
N GLN A 8 -16.90 51.99 -124.33
CA GLN A 8 -16.17 52.68 -123.27
C GLN A 8 -17.10 53.17 -122.15
N SER A 9 -18.30 53.67 -122.46
CA SER A 9 -19.26 54.07 -121.42
C SER A 9 -19.77 52.87 -120.62
N GLU A 10 -20.09 51.74 -121.29
CA GLU A 10 -20.53 50.51 -120.63
C GLU A 10 -19.43 49.91 -119.74
N SER A 11 -18.16 49.96 -120.17
CA SER A 11 -17.02 49.54 -119.34
C SER A 11 -16.88 50.40 -118.08
N THR A 12 -16.99 51.74 -118.22
CA THR A 12 -16.87 52.64 -117.06
C THR A 12 -18.04 52.50 -116.07
N GLU A 13 -19.23 52.16 -116.54
CA GLU A 13 -20.39 51.90 -115.68
C GLU A 13 -20.23 50.59 -114.92
N LEU A 14 -19.69 49.55 -115.57
CA LEU A 14 -19.36 48.28 -114.95
C LEU A 14 -18.27 48.42 -113.88
N ASP A 15 -17.20 49.18 -114.17
CA ASP A 15 -16.13 49.47 -113.21
C ASP A 15 -16.65 50.25 -111.99
N LEU A 16 -17.55 51.21 -112.20
CA LEU A 16 -18.17 51.95 -111.09
C LEU A 16 -19.04 51.04 -110.21
N ARG A 17 -19.79 50.10 -110.82
CA ARG A 17 -20.61 49.12 -110.09
C ARG A 17 -19.75 48.17 -109.28
N ILE A 18 -18.66 47.66 -109.86
CA ILE A 18 -17.69 46.81 -109.16
C ILE A 18 -17.03 47.58 -108.01
N TYR A 19 -16.69 48.86 -108.21
CA TYR A 19 -16.15 49.69 -107.14
C TYR A 19 -17.13 49.89 -105.99
N GLN A 20 -18.41 50.18 -106.28
CA GLN A 20 -19.46 50.31 -105.27
C GLN A 20 -19.68 49.01 -104.49
N GLN A 21 -19.78 47.87 -105.19
CA GLN A 21 -19.89 46.55 -104.56
C GLN A 21 -18.68 46.23 -103.67
N ASN A 22 -17.46 46.53 -104.13
CA ASN A 22 -16.25 46.35 -103.32
C ASN A 22 -16.24 47.26 -102.08
N LYS A 23 -16.75 48.48 -102.20
CA LYS A 23 -16.88 49.40 -101.05
C LYS A 23 -17.88 48.88 -100.03
N GLU A 24 -19.03 48.37 -100.47
CA GLU A 24 -20.04 47.75 -99.60
C GLU A 24 -19.53 46.48 -98.92
N LEU A 25 -18.84 45.60 -99.67
CA LEU A 25 -18.22 44.39 -99.11
C LEU A 25 -17.16 44.73 -98.06
N ARG A 26 -16.34 45.76 -98.28
CA ARG A 26 -15.36 46.21 -97.28
C ARG A 26 -16.04 46.76 -96.03
N ALA A 27 -17.12 47.54 -96.18
CA ALA A 27 -17.88 48.04 -95.04
C ALA A 27 -18.55 46.90 -94.26
N HIS A 28 -19.07 45.88 -94.95
CA HIS A 28 -19.64 44.71 -94.30
C HIS A 28 -18.59 43.86 -93.58
N ASN A 29 -17.43 43.62 -94.22
CA ASN A 29 -16.31 42.92 -93.58
C ASN A 29 -15.81 43.67 -92.34
N HIS A 30 -15.80 45.01 -92.37
CA HIS A 30 -15.42 45.79 -91.19
C HIS A 30 -16.42 45.61 -90.04
N LYS A 31 -17.73 45.65 -90.32
CA LYS A 31 -18.76 45.37 -89.30
C LYS A 31 -18.66 43.96 -88.74
N LEU A 32 -18.44 42.96 -89.59
CA LEU A 32 -18.24 41.58 -89.14
C LEU A 32 -16.99 41.45 -88.26
N GLN A 33 -15.92 42.19 -88.58
CA GLN A 33 -14.73 42.22 -87.74
C GLN A 33 -15.03 42.85 -86.36
N GLU A 34 -15.76 43.98 -86.32
CA GLU A 34 -16.17 44.59 -85.06
C GLU A 34 -17.06 43.66 -84.23
N GLU A 35 -18.01 42.96 -84.87
CA GLU A 35 -18.85 41.96 -84.20
C GLU A 35 -18.03 40.78 -83.67
N LEU A 36 -17.04 40.31 -84.43
CA LEU A 36 -16.11 39.26 -83.99
C LEU A 36 -15.25 39.72 -82.80
N ASP A 37 -14.77 40.97 -82.81
CA ASP A 37 -13.99 41.52 -81.70
C ASP A 37 -14.84 41.66 -80.43
N ILE A 38 -16.10 42.11 -80.57
CA ILE A 38 -17.07 42.18 -79.45
C ILE A 38 -17.39 40.78 -78.91
N LEU A 39 -17.64 39.81 -79.79
CA LEU A 39 -17.90 38.42 -79.39
C LEU A 39 -16.65 37.79 -78.74
N GLY A 40 -15.46 38.10 -79.25
CA GLY A 40 -14.19 37.69 -78.66
C GLY A 40 -14.02 38.22 -77.25
N ALA A 41 -14.26 39.52 -77.04
CA ALA A 41 -14.21 40.13 -75.71
C ALA A 41 -15.22 39.50 -74.73
N LYS A 42 -16.47 39.28 -75.18
CA LYS A 42 -17.50 38.60 -74.38
C LYS A 42 -17.12 37.16 -74.03
N ASN A 43 -16.50 36.43 -74.96
CA ASN A 43 -16.06 35.06 -74.72
C ASN A 43 -14.95 35.01 -73.66
N VAL A 44 -14.00 35.95 -73.70
CA VAL A 44 -12.97 36.09 -72.67
C VAL A 44 -13.59 36.38 -71.30
N GLU A 45 -14.54 37.31 -71.22
CA GLU A 45 -15.26 37.63 -69.98
C GLU A 45 -15.99 36.39 -69.41
N LEU A 46 -16.68 35.63 -70.27
CA LEU A 46 -17.35 34.39 -69.87
C LEU A 46 -16.36 33.33 -69.36
N ILE A 47 -15.20 33.19 -69.98
CA ILE A 47 -14.16 32.25 -69.52
C ILE A 47 -13.70 32.61 -68.11
N PHE A 48 -13.48 33.89 -67.82
CA PHE A 48 -13.12 34.34 -66.47
C PHE A 48 -14.25 34.10 -65.46
N SER A 49 -15.50 34.41 -65.82
CA SER A 49 -16.66 34.13 -64.95
C SER A 49 -16.84 32.65 -64.65
N VAL A 50 -16.63 31.77 -65.65
CA VAL A 50 -16.67 30.31 -65.44
C VAL A 50 -15.56 29.87 -64.48
N GLY A 51 -14.33 30.36 -64.66
CA GLY A 51 -13.22 30.04 -63.75
C GLY A 51 -13.46 30.50 -62.31
N GLU A 52 -14.08 31.67 -62.11
CA GLU A 52 -14.46 32.15 -60.78
C GLU A 52 -15.53 31.26 -60.13
N LEU A 53 -16.57 30.87 -60.88
CA LEU A 53 -17.62 29.98 -60.39
C LEU A 53 -17.10 28.59 -60.07
N GLU A 54 -16.18 28.04 -60.88
CA GLU A 54 -15.51 26.76 -60.59
C GLU A 54 -14.70 26.84 -59.29
N SER A 55 -13.99 27.94 -59.05
CA SER A 55 -13.28 28.15 -57.79
C SER A 55 -14.24 28.25 -56.60
N GLN A 56 -15.39 28.93 -56.75
CA GLN A 56 -16.41 29.01 -55.72
C GLN A 56 -17.03 27.65 -55.41
N LEU A 57 -17.32 26.86 -56.46
CA LEU A 57 -17.87 25.50 -56.33
C LEU A 57 -16.90 24.60 -55.56
N LYS A 58 -15.61 24.60 -55.92
CA LYS A 58 -14.59 23.83 -55.21
C LYS A 58 -14.48 24.23 -53.72
N ASN A 59 -14.60 25.52 -53.41
CA ASN A 59 -14.63 26.00 -52.03
C ASN A 59 -15.87 25.52 -51.26
N LEU A 60 -17.03 25.43 -51.92
CA LEU A 60 -18.26 24.90 -51.30
C LEU A 60 -18.20 23.39 -51.09
N GLU A 61 -17.65 22.64 -52.05
CA GLU A 61 -17.42 21.19 -51.91
C GLU A 61 -16.50 20.87 -50.72
N GLN A 62 -15.41 21.64 -50.57
CA GLN A 62 -14.51 21.48 -49.42
C GLN A 62 -15.22 21.77 -48.09
N LYS A 63 -16.03 22.84 -48.02
CA LYS A 63 -16.83 23.14 -46.81
C LYS A 63 -17.87 22.06 -46.50
N ALA A 64 -18.44 21.42 -47.50
CA ALA A 64 -19.37 20.30 -47.31
C ALA A 64 -18.65 19.06 -46.75
N ALA A 65 -17.46 18.73 -47.27
CA ALA A 65 -16.64 17.65 -46.71
C ALA A 65 -16.22 17.92 -45.25
N ASP A 66 -15.86 19.16 -44.92
CA ASP A 66 -15.57 19.57 -43.54
C ASP A 66 -16.82 19.47 -42.63
N ALA A 67 -18.02 19.70 -43.17
CA ALA A 67 -19.26 19.53 -42.41
C ALA A 67 -19.57 18.04 -42.14
N ASP A 68 -19.35 17.16 -43.11
CA ASP A 68 -19.55 15.71 -42.95
C ASP A 68 -18.58 15.13 -41.91
N THR A 69 -17.31 15.54 -41.92
CA THR A 69 -16.33 15.12 -40.90
C THR A 69 -16.70 15.62 -39.51
N ARG A 70 -17.21 16.85 -39.37
CA ARG A 70 -17.75 17.36 -38.09
C ARG A 70 -18.97 16.57 -37.64
N GLN A 71 -19.87 16.19 -38.56
CA GLN A 71 -21.04 15.39 -38.22
C GLN A 71 -20.67 13.99 -37.75
N GLN A 72 -19.66 13.36 -38.36
CA GLN A 72 -19.09 12.09 -37.89
C GLN A 72 -18.46 12.23 -36.50
N ALA A 73 -17.71 13.30 -36.24
CA ALA A 73 -17.15 13.55 -34.91
C ALA A 73 -18.24 13.76 -33.84
N ILE A 74 -19.32 14.49 -34.15
CA ILE A 74 -20.47 14.65 -33.24
C ILE A 74 -21.17 13.31 -32.98
N ALA A 75 -21.34 12.48 -34.01
CA ALA A 75 -21.94 11.15 -33.86
C ALA A 75 -21.08 10.25 -32.95
N GLU A 76 -19.77 10.27 -33.10
CA GLU A 76 -18.84 9.51 -32.27
C GLU A 76 -18.85 10.01 -30.81
N VAL A 77 -18.82 11.32 -30.56
CA VAL A 77 -18.94 11.87 -29.21
C VAL A 77 -20.28 11.51 -28.57
N THR A 78 -21.36 11.51 -29.36
CA THR A 78 -22.69 11.10 -28.89
C THR A 78 -22.71 9.62 -28.48
N ARG A 79 -22.10 8.75 -29.29
CA ARG A 79 -21.93 7.32 -28.98
C ARG A 79 -21.13 7.11 -27.68
N GLN A 80 -20.02 7.82 -27.52
CA GLN A 80 -19.21 7.77 -26.29
C GLN A 80 -19.98 8.27 -25.07
N LEU A 81 -20.81 9.30 -25.24
CA LEU A 81 -21.66 9.82 -24.17
C LEU A 81 -22.77 8.82 -23.78
N GLU A 82 -23.39 8.14 -24.74
CA GLU A 82 -24.35 7.06 -24.48
C GLU A 82 -23.69 5.87 -23.77
N GLU A 83 -22.49 5.46 -24.18
CA GLU A 83 -21.71 4.41 -23.52
C GLU A 83 -21.37 4.78 -22.07
N SER A 84 -20.94 6.04 -21.84
CA SER A 84 -20.67 6.53 -20.48
C SER A 84 -21.92 6.55 -19.60
N ARG A 85 -23.09 6.91 -20.16
CA ARG A 85 -24.37 6.87 -19.43
C ARG A 85 -24.76 5.44 -19.05
N ALA A 86 -24.64 4.49 -19.97
CA ALA A 86 -24.90 3.08 -19.69
C ALA A 86 -23.98 2.54 -18.58
N GLN A 87 -22.70 2.93 -18.59
CA GLN A 87 -21.76 2.58 -17.52
C GLN A 87 -22.16 3.19 -16.17
N THR A 88 -22.60 4.45 -16.13
CA THR A 88 -23.06 5.07 -14.89
C THR A 88 -24.35 4.45 -14.36
N GLU A 89 -25.27 4.03 -15.24
CA GLU A 89 -26.48 3.32 -14.86
C GLU A 89 -26.16 1.93 -14.29
N GLN A 90 -25.22 1.21 -14.92
CA GLN A 90 -24.74 -0.07 -14.41
C GLN A 90 -24.07 0.07 -13.03
N ALA A 91 -23.17 1.05 -12.88
CA ALA A 91 -22.52 1.32 -11.59
C ALA A 91 -23.54 1.71 -10.51
N GLY A 92 -24.59 2.45 -10.86
CA GLY A 92 -25.70 2.76 -9.95
C GLY A 92 -26.48 1.52 -9.51
N ALA A 93 -26.71 0.56 -10.41
CA ALA A 93 -27.36 -0.71 -10.07
C ALA A 93 -26.49 -1.59 -9.16
N GLU A 94 -25.18 -1.67 -9.43
CA GLU A 94 -24.22 -2.39 -8.59
C GLU A 94 -24.12 -1.79 -7.18
N LEU A 95 -24.18 -0.46 -7.06
CA LEU A 95 -24.20 0.23 -5.76
C LEU A 95 -25.49 -0.06 -4.98
N ALA A 96 -26.65 -0.07 -5.64
CA ALA A 96 -27.91 -0.42 -5.00
C ALA A 96 -27.93 -1.87 -4.49
N GLU A 97 -27.35 -2.81 -5.24
CA GLU A 97 -27.19 -4.20 -4.80
C GLU A 97 -26.25 -4.30 -3.59
N MET A 98 -25.15 -3.54 -3.58
CA MET A 98 -24.23 -3.48 -2.46
C MET A 98 -24.88 -2.91 -1.18
N GLU A 99 -25.71 -1.87 -1.31
CA GLU A 99 -26.47 -1.29 -0.19
C GLU A 99 -27.48 -2.30 0.38
N GLU A 100 -28.16 -3.07 -0.47
CA GLU A 100 -29.08 -4.12 -0.03
C GLU A 100 -28.34 -5.23 0.73
N ASN A 101 -27.19 -5.67 0.21
CA ASN A 101 -26.33 -6.64 0.87
C ASN A 101 -25.80 -6.14 2.23
N TYR A 102 -25.41 -4.87 2.31
CA TYR A 102 -24.98 -4.24 3.56
C TYR A 102 -26.13 -4.23 4.58
N ARG A 103 -27.34 -3.84 4.17
CA ARG A 103 -28.52 -3.85 5.03
C ARG A 103 -28.86 -5.25 5.53
N LEU A 104 -28.73 -6.27 4.67
CA LEU A 104 -28.92 -7.67 5.08
C LEU A 104 -27.88 -8.09 6.12
N SER A 105 -26.62 -7.72 5.93
CA SER A 105 -25.55 -7.98 6.91
C SER A 105 -25.79 -7.27 8.24
N GLU A 106 -26.30 -6.04 8.23
CA GLU A 106 -26.63 -5.28 9.43
C GLU A 106 -27.77 -5.96 10.22
N ASN A 107 -28.80 -6.43 9.52
CA ASN A 107 -29.89 -7.20 10.12
C ASN A 107 -29.37 -8.50 10.77
N MET A 108 -28.51 -9.27 10.08
CA MET A 108 -27.91 -10.49 10.64
C MET A 108 -27.06 -10.20 11.89
N LEU A 109 -26.30 -9.10 11.89
CA LEU A 109 -25.53 -8.68 13.07
C LEU A 109 -26.45 -8.24 14.22
N SER A 110 -27.58 -7.62 13.93
CA SER A 110 -28.59 -7.28 14.93
C SER A 110 -29.18 -8.54 15.57
N GLU A 111 -29.59 -9.52 14.74
CA GLU A 111 -30.11 -10.81 15.22
C GLU A 111 -29.07 -11.56 16.09
N GLN A 112 -27.79 -11.57 15.69
CA GLN A 112 -26.73 -12.16 16.51
C GLN A 112 -26.53 -11.44 17.84
N ARG A 113 -26.66 -10.10 17.87
CA ARG A 113 -26.57 -9.32 19.12
C ARG A 113 -27.72 -9.66 20.06
N GLU A 114 -28.94 -9.79 19.54
CA GLU A 114 -30.10 -10.20 20.33
C GLU A 114 -29.91 -11.61 20.92
N LEU A 115 -29.43 -12.57 20.12
CA LEU A 115 -29.12 -13.91 20.60
C LEU A 115 -28.03 -13.92 21.68
N ASN A 116 -26.99 -13.08 21.54
CA ASN A 116 -25.94 -12.96 22.55
C ASN A 116 -26.45 -12.36 23.87
N ILE A 117 -27.39 -11.41 23.80
CA ILE A 117 -28.05 -10.86 24.99
C ILE A 117 -28.87 -11.95 25.69
N GLU A 118 -29.67 -12.71 24.95
CA GLU A 118 -30.46 -13.82 25.52
C GLU A 118 -29.55 -14.89 26.16
N LEU A 119 -28.44 -15.24 25.52
CA LEU A 119 -27.47 -16.20 26.07
C LEU A 119 -26.80 -15.66 27.35
N ALA A 120 -26.50 -14.35 27.41
CA ALA A 120 -25.95 -13.72 28.61
C ALA A 120 -26.93 -13.76 29.79
N GLU A 121 -28.22 -13.50 29.55
CA GLU A 121 -29.29 -13.64 30.56
C GLU A 121 -29.41 -15.09 31.06
N GLN A 122 -29.32 -16.08 30.14
CA GLN A 122 -29.30 -17.50 30.52
C GLN A 122 -28.08 -17.87 31.36
N LEU A 123 -26.91 -17.29 31.08
CA LEU A 123 -25.71 -17.51 31.89
C LEU A 123 -25.84 -16.89 33.29
N GLU A 124 -26.41 -15.69 33.41
CA GLU A 124 -26.65 -15.02 34.71
C GLU A 124 -27.64 -15.81 35.57
N THR A 125 -28.73 -16.31 34.96
CA THR A 125 -29.70 -17.18 35.66
C THR A 125 -29.09 -18.53 36.09
N ALA A 126 -28.18 -19.09 35.29
CA ALA A 126 -27.44 -20.29 35.67
C ALA A 126 -26.44 -20.03 36.81
N GLN A 127 -25.74 -18.89 36.79
CA GLN A 127 -24.79 -18.49 37.83
C GLN A 127 -25.48 -18.28 39.18
N THR A 128 -26.57 -17.52 39.21
CA THR A 128 -27.37 -17.32 40.43
C THR A 128 -27.87 -18.64 40.99
N ARG A 129 -28.26 -19.60 40.12
CA ARG A 129 -28.65 -20.94 40.55
C ARG A 129 -27.51 -21.75 41.16
N ILE A 130 -26.29 -21.62 40.63
CA ILE A 130 -25.10 -22.26 41.19
C ILE A 130 -24.82 -21.68 42.58
N GLU A 131 -24.85 -20.36 42.75
CA GLU A 131 -24.65 -19.70 44.04
C GLU A 131 -25.69 -20.15 45.09
N GLU A 132 -26.96 -20.28 44.70
CA GLU A 132 -28.00 -20.84 45.57
C GLU A 132 -27.68 -22.27 46.05
N LEU A 133 -27.22 -23.13 45.13
CA LEU A 133 -26.87 -24.52 45.44
C LEU A 133 -25.63 -24.60 46.32
N GLU A 134 -24.61 -23.77 46.07
CA GLU A 134 -23.41 -23.67 46.90
C GLU A 134 -23.75 -23.21 48.32
N ASN A 135 -24.61 -22.20 48.46
CA ASN A 135 -25.10 -21.74 49.76
C ASN A 135 -25.91 -22.82 50.49
N ALA A 136 -26.75 -23.57 49.77
CA ALA A 136 -27.50 -24.70 50.35
C ALA A 136 -26.55 -25.83 50.81
N LEU A 137 -25.51 -26.14 50.04
CA LEU A 137 -24.48 -27.11 50.42
C LEU A 137 -23.69 -26.66 51.65
N LEU A 138 -23.33 -25.37 51.74
CA LEU A 138 -22.65 -24.81 52.90
C LEU A 138 -23.53 -24.89 54.16
N ALA A 139 -24.81 -24.54 54.06
CA ALA A 139 -25.76 -24.66 55.16
C ALA A 139 -25.92 -26.13 55.63
N LEU A 140 -25.95 -27.08 54.68
CA LEU A 140 -25.99 -28.50 54.98
C LEU A 140 -24.68 -28.97 55.64
N LYS A 141 -23.52 -28.52 55.16
CA LYS A 141 -22.23 -28.84 55.77
C LYS A 141 -22.16 -28.34 57.22
N GLN A 142 -22.66 -27.13 57.49
CA GLN A 142 -22.72 -26.55 58.84
C GLN A 142 -23.69 -27.29 59.77
N SER A 143 -24.76 -27.90 59.24
CA SER A 143 -25.71 -28.66 60.07
C SER A 143 -25.22 -30.07 60.41
N TYR A 144 -24.34 -30.66 59.60
CA TYR A 144 -23.82 -32.02 59.79
C TYR A 144 -22.44 -32.10 60.44
N LEU A 145 -21.62 -31.03 60.45
CA LEU A 145 -20.35 -31.01 61.19
C LEU A 145 -20.51 -30.30 62.55
N PRO A 146 -20.43 -31.01 63.69
CA PRO A 146 -20.29 -30.36 64.99
C PRO A 146 -18.98 -29.56 65.04
N ALA A 147 -19.05 -28.38 65.66
CA ALA A 147 -17.89 -27.55 65.93
C ALA A 147 -16.86 -28.31 66.80
N ASP A 148 -15.59 -28.08 66.47
CA ASP A 148 -14.37 -28.54 67.16
C ASP A 148 -13.86 -29.95 66.81
N GLU A 149 -12.89 -29.98 65.89
CA GLU A 149 -11.55 -30.45 66.21
C GLU A 149 -10.53 -29.60 65.41
N PRO A 150 -9.49 -29.03 66.03
CA PRO A 150 -8.43 -28.33 65.30
C PRO A 150 -7.66 -29.36 64.48
N VAL A 151 -8.03 -29.48 63.21
CA VAL A 151 -7.29 -30.27 62.23
C VAL A 151 -5.87 -29.71 62.21
N ALA A 152 -4.92 -30.50 62.73
CA ALA A 152 -3.50 -30.21 62.63
C ALA A 152 -3.20 -29.91 61.15
N GLN A 153 -2.75 -28.69 60.89
CA GLN A 153 -2.39 -28.24 59.54
C GLN A 153 -1.45 -29.28 58.94
N SER A 154 -1.96 -30.04 57.97
CA SER A 154 -1.12 -30.90 57.15
C SER A 154 -0.03 -30.01 56.54
N PRO A 155 1.24 -30.46 56.50
CA PRO A 155 2.31 -29.67 55.93
C PRO A 155 1.92 -29.26 54.50
N GLN A 156 1.70 -27.96 54.29
CA GLN A 156 1.37 -27.43 52.98
C GLN A 156 2.44 -27.88 51.99
N THR A 157 2.01 -28.50 50.89
CA THR A 157 2.96 -28.89 49.85
C THR A 157 3.48 -27.63 49.16
N HIS A 158 4.70 -27.69 48.61
CA HIS A 158 5.26 -26.58 47.83
C HIS A 158 4.31 -26.14 46.69
N ALA A 159 3.57 -27.08 46.10
CA ALA A 159 2.55 -26.81 45.09
C ALA A 159 1.41 -25.92 45.63
N GLU A 160 0.86 -26.24 46.80
CA GLU A 160 -0.21 -25.45 47.41
C GLU A 160 0.24 -24.02 47.73
N ARG A 161 1.49 -23.87 48.19
CA ARG A 161 2.05 -22.55 48.49
C ARG A 161 2.29 -21.71 47.23
N LEU A 162 2.78 -22.33 46.14
CA LEU A 162 2.93 -21.65 44.85
C LEU A 162 1.58 -21.21 44.28
N ILE A 163 0.57 -22.08 44.36
CA ILE A 163 -0.79 -21.76 43.93
C ILE A 163 -1.33 -20.58 44.72
N GLN A 164 -1.19 -20.57 46.06
CA GLN A 164 -1.64 -19.45 46.89
C GLN A 164 -0.96 -18.11 46.54
N LEU A 165 0.35 -18.14 46.28
CA LEU A 165 1.09 -16.94 45.90
C LEU A 165 0.63 -16.40 44.53
N LEU A 166 0.45 -17.28 43.54
CA LEU A 166 -0.03 -16.89 42.20
C LEU A 166 -1.48 -16.40 42.24
N GLU A 167 -2.35 -17.06 42.99
CA GLU A 167 -3.74 -16.66 43.19
C GLU A 167 -3.87 -15.27 43.85
N SER A 168 -2.95 -14.93 44.76
CA SER A 168 -2.96 -13.63 45.45
C SER A 168 -2.67 -12.44 44.53
N GLU A 169 -1.91 -12.63 43.44
CA GLU A 169 -1.57 -11.56 42.50
C GLU A 169 -2.47 -11.55 41.26
N LEU A 170 -2.88 -12.71 40.75
CA LEU A 170 -3.51 -12.82 39.43
C LEU A 170 -5.05 -12.66 39.41
N HIS A 171 -5.71 -12.42 40.56
CA HIS A 171 -7.18 -12.27 40.69
C HIS A 171 -8.00 -13.48 40.18
N SER A 172 -9.31 -13.54 40.48
CA SER A 172 -10.14 -14.77 40.40
C SER A 172 -10.17 -15.51 39.06
N MET A 173 -10.09 -14.81 37.92
CA MET A 173 -10.12 -15.44 36.59
C MET A 173 -8.87 -16.27 36.26
N SER A 174 -7.76 -16.01 36.94
CA SER A 174 -6.50 -16.71 36.71
C SER A 174 -6.38 -18.06 37.44
N LYS A 175 -7.23 -18.32 38.42
CA LYS A 175 -7.20 -19.54 39.23
C LYS A 175 -7.42 -20.80 38.39
N SER A 176 -8.36 -20.73 37.45
CA SER A 176 -8.61 -21.77 36.44
C SER A 176 -7.39 -22.00 35.55
N LEU A 177 -6.72 -20.93 35.12
CA LEU A 177 -5.56 -21.00 34.23
C LEU A 177 -4.31 -21.53 34.95
N VAL A 178 -4.08 -21.14 36.20
CA VAL A 178 -2.99 -21.67 37.04
C VAL A 178 -3.23 -23.15 37.36
N GLN A 179 -4.47 -23.53 37.69
CA GLN A 179 -4.80 -24.94 37.91
C GLN A 179 -4.76 -25.77 36.62
N GLN A 180 -5.17 -25.22 35.47
CA GLN A 180 -5.05 -25.90 34.18
C GLN A 180 -3.60 -26.06 33.72
N THR A 181 -2.75 -25.04 33.92
CA THR A 181 -1.33 -25.12 33.58
C THR A 181 -0.62 -26.13 34.48
N LEU A 182 -0.87 -26.12 35.79
CA LEU A 182 -0.34 -27.14 36.71
C LEU A 182 -0.90 -28.54 36.42
N GLY A 183 -2.17 -28.65 36.04
CA GLY A 183 -2.81 -29.92 35.66
C GLY A 183 -2.27 -30.48 34.35
N ARG A 184 -1.96 -29.63 33.36
CA ARG A 184 -1.31 -30.03 32.10
C ARG A 184 0.13 -30.49 32.28
N LEU A 185 0.79 -30.01 33.33
CA LEU A 185 2.17 -30.40 33.67
C LEU A 185 2.22 -31.69 34.52
N GLU A 186 1.09 -32.38 34.70
CA GLU A 186 0.96 -33.67 35.41
C GLU A 186 1.61 -33.70 36.81
N LEU A 187 1.63 -32.55 37.49
CA LEU A 187 2.21 -32.43 38.82
C LEU A 187 1.33 -33.14 39.85
N SER A 188 1.77 -34.31 40.29
CA SER A 188 1.35 -34.81 41.60
C SER A 188 1.98 -33.92 42.67
N ALA A 189 1.19 -33.55 43.70
CA ALA A 189 1.67 -32.74 44.83
C ALA A 189 2.84 -33.40 45.59
N GLU A 190 3.21 -34.64 45.25
CA GLU A 190 4.27 -35.45 45.83
C GLU A 190 5.57 -35.41 45.03
N THR A 191 5.63 -34.69 43.90
CA THR A 191 6.83 -34.65 43.04
C THR A 191 7.98 -33.95 43.77
N ARG A 192 8.94 -34.75 44.26
CA ARG A 192 10.13 -34.30 45.00
C ARG A 192 11.34 -34.02 44.10
N GLU A 193 11.23 -34.24 42.80
CA GLU A 193 12.34 -34.04 41.87
C GLU A 193 12.60 -32.55 41.63
N PRO A 194 13.79 -32.02 41.97
CA PRO A 194 14.10 -30.61 41.80
C PRO A 194 14.06 -30.18 40.33
N GLN A 195 14.43 -31.06 39.40
CA GLN A 195 14.45 -30.73 37.97
C GLN A 195 13.06 -30.50 37.40
N ALA A 196 12.05 -31.25 37.88
CA ALA A 196 10.66 -31.05 37.48
C ALA A 196 10.20 -29.64 37.86
N TRP A 197 10.45 -29.23 39.11
CA TRP A 197 10.13 -27.88 39.61
C TRP A 197 10.79 -26.76 38.79
N LYS A 198 12.03 -26.96 38.34
CA LYS A 198 12.72 -25.98 37.50
C LYS A 198 12.01 -25.77 36.16
N ASN A 199 11.70 -26.86 35.45
CA ASN A 199 11.03 -26.80 34.15
C ASN A 199 9.66 -26.09 34.26
N ILE A 200 8.94 -26.31 35.36
CA ILE A 200 7.64 -25.68 35.62
C ILE A 200 7.77 -24.18 35.86
N LEU A 201 8.75 -23.77 36.67
CA LEU A 201 8.99 -22.36 36.95
C LEU A 201 9.43 -21.61 35.68
N ASP A 202 10.22 -22.24 34.82
CA ASP A 202 10.62 -21.68 33.52
C ASP A 202 9.42 -21.53 32.57
N GLU A 203 8.54 -22.54 32.47
CA GLU A 203 7.33 -22.48 31.64
C GLU A 203 6.33 -21.42 32.14
N LEU A 204 6.15 -21.31 33.46
CA LEU A 204 5.32 -20.27 34.08
C LEU A 204 5.92 -18.87 33.87
N ARG A 205 7.25 -18.74 33.91
CA ARG A 205 7.95 -17.47 33.65
C ARG A 205 7.80 -17.04 32.18
N PHE A 206 7.86 -18.00 31.24
CA PHE A 206 7.59 -17.77 29.82
C PHE A 206 6.12 -17.38 29.56
N SER A 207 5.19 -18.00 30.28
CA SER A 207 3.75 -17.75 30.14
C SER A 207 3.24 -16.52 30.92
N ALA A 208 4.06 -15.91 31.79
CA ALA A 208 3.68 -14.77 32.63
C ALA A 208 3.04 -13.58 31.87
N PRO A 209 3.50 -13.18 30.67
CA PRO A 209 2.87 -12.09 29.91
C PRO A 209 1.45 -12.41 29.44
N ARG A 210 1.11 -13.70 29.30
CA ARG A 210 -0.23 -14.16 28.90
C ARG A 210 -1.16 -14.33 30.09
N LEU A 211 -0.60 -14.55 31.28
CA LEU A 211 -1.36 -14.74 32.52
C LEU A 211 -1.72 -13.41 33.18
N ALA A 212 -0.92 -12.37 32.99
CA ALA A 212 -1.11 -11.06 33.59
C ALA A 212 -1.99 -10.13 32.73
N VAL A 213 -2.76 -9.25 33.37
CA VAL A 213 -3.59 -8.24 32.67
C VAL A 213 -2.75 -7.05 32.20
N ASN A 214 -1.59 -6.83 32.82
CA ASN A 214 -0.66 -5.75 32.48
C ASN A 214 0.79 -6.13 32.81
N ASP A 215 1.73 -5.34 32.28
CA ASP A 215 3.17 -5.59 32.45
C ASP A 215 3.61 -5.58 33.92
N GLN A 216 3.02 -4.70 34.74
CA GLN A 216 3.32 -4.62 36.17
C GLN A 216 2.96 -5.92 36.92
N GLN A 217 1.82 -6.52 36.60
CA GLN A 217 1.43 -7.83 37.13
C GLN A 217 2.34 -8.94 36.59
N SER A 218 2.72 -8.89 35.31
CA SER A 218 3.68 -9.85 34.76
C SER A 218 5.02 -9.81 35.50
N ASP A 219 5.51 -8.62 35.84
CA ASP A 219 6.77 -8.46 36.57
C ASP A 219 6.67 -8.98 38.01
N ARG A 220 5.54 -8.75 38.68
CA ARG A 220 5.28 -9.31 40.03
C ARG A 220 5.22 -10.83 40.01
N VAL A 221 4.55 -11.42 39.01
CA VAL A 221 4.51 -12.88 38.84
C VAL A 221 5.92 -13.43 38.62
N ARG A 222 6.73 -12.81 37.76
CA ARG A 222 8.13 -13.23 37.59
C ARG A 222 8.94 -13.10 38.88
N ALA A 223 8.72 -12.05 39.67
CA ALA A 223 9.40 -11.86 40.96
C ALA A 223 9.02 -12.95 41.98
N ILE A 224 7.74 -13.32 42.06
CA ILE A 224 7.25 -14.41 42.91
C ILE A 224 7.88 -15.74 42.49
N LEU A 225 7.89 -16.05 41.19
CA LEU A 225 8.49 -17.28 40.66
C LEU A 225 9.98 -17.36 40.98
N SER A 226 10.73 -16.25 40.83
CA SER A 226 12.15 -16.17 41.18
C SER A 226 12.42 -16.34 42.69
N SER A 227 11.55 -15.77 43.53
CA SER A 227 11.63 -15.92 44.99
C SER A 227 11.39 -17.37 45.41
N PHE A 228 10.38 -18.00 44.81
CA PHE A 228 10.03 -19.40 45.08
C PHE A 228 11.10 -20.37 44.58
N GLU A 229 11.69 -20.11 43.41
CA GLU A 229 12.86 -20.82 42.89
C GLU A 229 14.02 -20.76 43.91
N SER A 230 14.31 -19.56 44.41
CA SER A 230 15.39 -19.35 45.39
C SER A 230 15.13 -20.11 46.69
N GLU A 231 13.88 -20.25 47.13
CA GLU A 231 13.50 -21.00 48.33
C GLU A 231 13.67 -22.52 48.16
N ILE A 232 13.27 -23.06 47.01
CA ILE A 232 13.39 -24.51 46.71
C ILE A 232 14.84 -24.92 46.47
N PHE A 233 15.62 -24.08 45.77
CA PHE A 233 16.99 -24.42 45.35
C PHE A 233 18.09 -23.83 46.24
N ALA A 234 17.76 -23.20 47.39
CA ALA A 234 18.75 -22.65 48.31
C ALA A 234 19.76 -23.74 48.78
N PRO A 235 21.07 -23.54 48.57
CA PRO A 235 22.08 -24.58 48.80
C PRO A 235 22.36 -24.94 50.28
N ASN A 236 21.55 -24.52 51.26
CA ASN A 236 21.83 -24.73 52.69
C ASN A 236 20.57 -24.99 53.55
N ALA A 237 19.88 -26.13 53.34
CA ALA A 237 18.92 -26.66 54.31
C ALA A 237 19.04 -28.18 54.56
N ASN A 238 20.06 -28.86 54.03
CA ASN A 238 20.41 -30.23 54.41
C ASN A 238 21.32 -30.23 55.64
N GLY A 239 20.73 -29.89 56.78
CA GLY A 239 21.40 -29.82 58.08
C GLY A 239 20.67 -30.56 59.19
N ARG A 240 20.10 -31.74 58.92
CA ARG A 240 19.89 -32.86 59.89
C ARG A 240 19.09 -34.00 59.24
N VAL A 241 19.80 -34.99 58.73
CA VAL A 241 19.26 -36.33 58.54
C VAL A 241 19.37 -37.06 59.88
N SER A 242 18.23 -37.36 60.51
CA SER A 242 18.12 -38.44 61.50
C SER A 242 17.55 -39.66 60.79
N SER A 243 18.37 -40.70 60.65
CA SER A 243 17.93 -42.10 60.46
C SER A 243 17.99 -42.82 61.82
N PRO A 244 17.52 -44.07 61.98
CA PRO A 244 16.33 -44.79 61.47
C PRO A 244 15.57 -45.47 62.68
N PRO A 245 14.66 -46.46 62.54
CA PRO A 245 15.08 -47.87 62.34
C PRO A 245 14.14 -48.79 61.51
N GLU A 246 14.74 -49.82 60.91
CA GLU A 246 14.14 -51.10 60.47
C GLU A 246 14.05 -52.12 61.65
N PRO A 247 13.49 -53.36 61.56
CA PRO A 247 12.70 -54.03 60.50
C PRO A 247 11.49 -54.89 61.03
N ALA A 248 10.74 -55.58 60.13
CA ALA A 248 10.61 -57.07 60.06
C ALA A 248 9.20 -57.69 59.69
N ILE A 249 9.26 -58.68 58.77
CA ILE A 249 8.44 -59.93 58.62
C ILE A 249 7.32 -60.04 57.52
N ALA A 250 7.67 -60.86 56.50
CA ALA A 250 6.95 -61.96 55.76
C ALA A 250 5.77 -61.76 54.78
N LEU A 251 6.06 -62.06 53.49
CA LEU A 251 5.47 -63.04 52.51
C LEU A 251 3.93 -63.26 52.39
N PRO A 252 3.36 -63.79 51.26
CA PRO A 252 3.94 -64.18 49.95
C PRO A 252 3.16 -63.73 48.65
N CYS A 253 3.86 -63.88 47.51
CA CYS A 253 3.51 -64.14 46.09
C CYS A 253 2.05 -64.56 45.69
N PRO A 254 1.59 -64.42 44.40
CA PRO A 254 2.33 -64.91 43.21
C PRO A 254 2.21 -64.16 41.85
N GLN A 255 3.25 -64.39 41.03
CA GLN A 255 3.32 -64.71 39.58
C GLN A 255 2.41 -63.91 38.61
N THR A 256 2.86 -63.45 37.44
CA THR A 256 3.19 -64.26 36.25
C THR A 256 3.76 -63.36 35.13
N GLU A 257 4.70 -63.89 34.32
CA GLU A 257 4.96 -63.72 32.85
C GLU A 257 4.73 -62.35 32.15
N ALA A 258 5.53 -61.81 31.22
CA ALA A 258 6.53 -62.30 30.26
C ALA A 258 7.35 -61.07 29.76
N ALA A 259 8.69 -61.11 29.57
CA ALA A 259 9.40 -61.36 28.29
C ALA A 259 8.71 -60.74 27.05
N ALA A 260 9.28 -59.92 26.17
CA ALA A 260 10.65 -59.56 25.74
C ALA A 260 10.55 -58.38 24.71
N PRO A 261 11.54 -58.06 23.87
CA PRO A 261 12.84 -57.44 24.16
C PRO A 261 13.05 -56.09 23.43
N GLU A 262 14.08 -55.36 23.87
CA GLU A 262 14.77 -54.30 23.13
C GLU A 262 15.34 -54.81 21.78
N PRO A 263 15.71 -53.88 20.89
CA PRO A 263 16.98 -54.00 20.20
C PRO A 263 17.88 -52.80 20.51
N GLN A 264 19.01 -53.10 21.13
CA GLN A 264 20.23 -52.31 21.03
C GLN A 264 20.78 -52.41 19.61
N LEU A 265 21.32 -51.32 19.05
CA LEU A 265 22.59 -51.35 18.32
C LEU A 265 23.04 -49.94 17.87
N GLU A 266 24.19 -49.55 18.43
CA GLU A 266 25.33 -48.84 17.81
C GLU A 266 25.08 -47.54 17.03
N ALA A 267 25.64 -46.44 17.52
CA ALA A 267 26.97 -45.98 17.09
C ALA A 267 27.35 -44.66 17.79
N GLU A 268 28.55 -44.66 18.37
CA GLU A 268 29.26 -43.49 18.91
C GLU A 268 30.08 -42.79 17.80
N PRO A 269 30.75 -41.63 18.06
CA PRO A 269 30.65 -40.39 17.30
C PRO A 269 31.80 -40.20 16.28
N PRO A 270 31.90 -39.02 15.62
CA PRO A 270 32.88 -38.04 16.13
C PRO A 270 32.53 -36.56 15.89
N THR A 271 32.94 -35.71 16.83
CA THR A 271 33.42 -34.33 16.58
C THR A 271 34.95 -34.33 16.74
N PRO A 272 35.71 -33.25 16.48
CA PRO A 272 35.52 -32.06 15.64
C PRO A 272 36.68 -31.91 14.62
N VAL A 273 36.56 -31.01 13.63
CA VAL A 273 37.76 -30.50 12.91
C VAL A 273 37.66 -28.98 12.86
N GLU A 274 38.38 -28.35 13.78
CA GLU A 274 38.87 -26.99 13.64
C GLU A 274 39.87 -26.94 12.48
N SER A 275 39.82 -25.86 11.70
CA SER A 275 40.90 -25.50 10.78
C SER A 275 41.03 -23.99 10.81
N GLU A 276 41.94 -23.53 11.67
CA GLU A 276 42.70 -22.30 11.46
C GLU A 276 43.42 -22.37 10.10
N PRO A 277 43.80 -21.21 9.54
CA PRO A 277 45.18 -21.12 9.12
C PRO A 277 45.89 -19.95 9.78
N GLU A 278 47.10 -20.29 10.23
CA GLU A 278 48.14 -19.46 10.78
C GLU A 278 48.50 -18.27 9.88
N VAL A 279 48.72 -17.16 10.57
CA VAL A 279 49.42 -15.95 10.14
C VAL A 279 50.91 -16.25 10.04
N GLU A 280 51.58 -15.79 8.97
CA GLU A 280 53.00 -15.43 8.97
C GLU A 280 53.31 -14.43 7.82
N PRO A 281 54.42 -13.64 7.86
CA PRO A 281 54.31 -12.19 8.13
C PRO A 281 55.08 -11.26 7.15
N GLN A 282 54.82 -9.94 7.29
CA GLN A 282 55.68 -8.76 6.94
C GLN A 282 56.04 -8.56 5.44
N ALA A 283 55.78 -7.44 4.73
CA ALA A 283 56.00 -5.99 4.90
C ALA A 283 56.42 -5.47 3.47
N PRO A 284 56.53 -4.16 3.14
CA PRO A 284 56.42 -2.97 3.96
C PRO A 284 55.37 -1.95 3.47
N ALA A 285 55.15 -0.97 4.34
CA ALA A 285 54.31 0.20 4.20
C ALA A 285 54.46 0.94 2.85
N GLU A 286 53.34 1.06 2.15
CA GLU A 286 53.06 2.18 1.25
C GLU A 286 52.20 3.21 2.00
N PRO A 287 52.39 4.51 1.72
CA PRO A 287 51.93 5.58 2.58
C PRO A 287 50.41 5.69 2.53
N GLN A 288 49.80 5.73 3.72
CA GLN A 288 48.44 6.22 3.88
C GLN A 288 48.38 7.64 3.30
N PRO A 289 47.39 8.00 2.47
CA PRO A 289 47.09 9.40 2.26
C PRO A 289 46.74 9.96 3.64
N GLU A 290 47.41 11.06 3.97
CA GLU A 290 47.09 11.87 5.13
C GLU A 290 45.56 12.03 5.17
N ILE A 291 44.95 11.53 6.25
CA ILE A 291 43.62 11.94 6.65
C ILE A 291 43.78 13.42 6.97
N GLU A 292 43.63 14.26 5.95
CA GLU A 292 43.23 15.63 6.13
C GLU A 292 42.00 15.54 7.03
N ALA A 293 42.18 16.02 8.26
CA ALA A 293 41.08 16.31 9.15
C ALA A 293 40.07 17.07 8.30
N GLN A 294 38.97 16.39 7.97
CA GLN A 294 37.77 17.07 7.52
C GLN A 294 37.48 18.05 8.64
N ALA A 295 37.86 19.30 8.39
CA ALA A 295 37.33 20.42 9.11
C ALA A 295 35.83 20.17 9.16
N GLU A 296 35.28 20.13 10.38
CA GLU A 296 33.87 20.38 10.57
C GLU A 296 33.58 21.65 9.80
N GLU A 297 33.04 21.48 8.59
CA GLU A 297 32.57 22.55 7.74
C GLU A 297 31.39 23.11 8.54
N GLU A 298 31.68 24.16 9.32
CA GLU A 298 30.66 24.96 9.97
C GLU A 298 29.56 25.22 8.94
N PRO A 299 28.28 24.98 9.26
CA PRO A 299 27.21 25.18 8.29
C PRO A 299 27.32 26.60 7.75
N GLU A 300 27.47 26.72 6.43
CA GLU A 300 27.54 28.00 5.75
C GLU A 300 26.42 28.92 6.29
N PRO A 301 26.73 30.19 6.58
CA PRO A 301 25.75 31.10 7.16
C PRO A 301 24.54 31.18 6.23
N GLN A 302 23.40 30.67 6.71
CA GLN A 302 22.10 30.83 6.06
C GLN A 302 21.94 32.30 5.68
N VAL A 303 21.96 32.56 4.37
CA VAL A 303 21.72 33.89 3.84
C VAL A 303 20.29 34.23 4.24
N ALA A 304 20.14 35.18 5.17
CA ALA A 304 18.82 35.58 5.65
C ALA A 304 17.91 35.89 4.44
N PRO A 305 16.68 35.35 4.41
CA PRO A 305 15.78 35.56 3.29
C PRO A 305 15.57 37.08 3.07
N PRO A 306 15.41 37.51 1.81
CA PRO A 306 15.29 38.92 1.50
C PRO A 306 14.07 39.53 2.20
N ALA A 307 14.12 40.82 2.52
CA ALA A 307 13.13 41.50 3.37
C ALA A 307 11.69 41.45 2.82
N ASP A 308 11.51 41.14 1.53
CA ASP A 308 10.24 40.99 0.84
C ASP A 308 9.71 39.53 0.81
N PHE A 309 10.48 38.54 1.26
CA PHE A 309 10.09 37.12 1.21
C PHE A 309 8.75 36.86 1.90
N GLU A 310 8.57 37.38 3.11
CA GLU A 310 7.34 37.17 3.88
C GLU A 310 6.13 37.85 3.23
N GLU A 311 6.31 39.03 2.63
CA GLU A 311 5.25 39.71 1.88
C GLU A 311 4.84 38.90 0.64
N ARG A 312 5.83 38.38 -0.09
CA ARG A 312 5.61 37.54 -1.27
C ARG A 312 4.94 36.20 -0.91
N LEU A 313 5.31 35.59 0.23
CA LEU A 313 4.68 34.37 0.75
C LEU A 313 3.19 34.60 1.03
N VAL A 314 2.84 35.70 1.71
CA VAL A 314 1.44 36.04 2.00
C VAL A 314 0.65 36.32 0.73
N GLN A 315 1.24 37.01 -0.26
CA GLN A 315 0.59 37.25 -1.55
C GLN A 315 0.37 35.95 -2.33
N ALA A 316 1.35 35.05 -2.35
CA ALA A 316 1.26 33.75 -3.02
C ALA A 316 0.15 32.87 -2.41
N GLN A 317 0.04 32.85 -1.08
CA GLN A 317 -1.01 32.12 -0.35
C GLN A 317 -2.44 32.62 -0.65
N ALA A 318 -2.59 33.87 -1.07
CA ALA A 318 -3.90 34.43 -1.44
C ALA A 318 -4.33 34.07 -2.88
N LYS A 319 -3.43 33.50 -3.68
CA LYS A 319 -3.69 33.08 -5.06
C LYS A 319 -4.05 31.60 -5.12
N ILE A 320 -4.60 31.17 -6.25
CA ILE A 320 -4.98 29.77 -6.51
C ILE A 320 -4.53 29.40 -7.92
N GLY A 321 -4.10 28.15 -8.12
CA GLY A 321 -3.78 27.62 -9.44
C GLY A 321 -2.43 28.08 -10.00
N GLU A 322 -2.38 28.30 -11.31
CA GLU A 322 -1.14 28.61 -12.04
C GLU A 322 -0.46 29.91 -11.56
N GLU A 323 -1.25 30.90 -11.13
CA GLU A 323 -0.70 32.15 -10.59
C GLU A 323 -0.01 31.94 -9.23
N ALA A 324 -0.53 31.03 -8.39
CA ALA A 324 0.10 30.66 -7.13
C ALA A 324 1.37 29.82 -7.39
N LEU A 325 1.30 28.91 -8.38
CA LEU A 325 2.41 28.05 -8.75
C LEU A 325 3.66 28.86 -9.12
N ALA A 326 3.53 29.86 -10.00
CA ALA A 326 4.65 30.70 -10.42
C ALA A 326 5.26 31.52 -9.26
N ASP A 327 4.41 32.01 -8.34
CA ASP A 327 4.88 32.75 -7.17
C ASP A 327 5.64 31.84 -6.20
N PHE A 328 5.11 30.64 -5.92
CA PHE A 328 5.75 29.67 -5.04
C PHE A 328 7.03 29.08 -5.65
N GLU A 329 7.08 28.88 -6.96
CA GLU A 329 8.30 28.49 -7.67
C GLU A 329 9.41 29.53 -7.42
N SER A 330 9.10 30.82 -7.59
CA SER A 330 10.07 31.89 -7.32
C SER A 330 10.46 31.99 -5.83
N LEU A 331 9.57 31.63 -4.90
CA LEU A 331 9.89 31.58 -3.47
C LEU A 331 10.85 30.41 -3.14
N VAL A 332 10.63 29.24 -3.74
CA VAL A 332 11.52 28.07 -3.59
C VAL A 332 12.89 28.34 -4.24
N GLU A 333 12.97 29.12 -5.32
CA GLU A 333 14.26 29.57 -5.87
C GLU A 333 15.03 30.49 -4.91
N LEU A 334 14.33 31.32 -4.13
CA LEU A 334 14.93 32.23 -3.17
C LEU A 334 15.40 31.53 -1.90
N ASP A 335 14.58 30.62 -1.38
CA ASP A 335 14.91 29.77 -0.25
C ASP A 335 14.44 28.32 -0.50
N PRO A 336 15.34 27.46 -1.02
CA PRO A 336 15.02 26.07 -1.36
C PRO A 336 14.71 25.18 -0.16
N GLN A 337 14.90 25.67 1.06
CA GLN A 337 14.73 24.91 2.30
C GLN A 337 13.63 25.49 3.20
N ASP A 338 12.98 26.60 2.82
CA ASP A 338 11.83 27.10 3.59
C ASP A 338 10.64 26.13 3.45
N PRO A 339 10.18 25.50 4.54
CA PRO A 339 9.15 24.47 4.48
C PRO A 339 7.79 25.05 4.07
N ARG A 340 7.55 26.35 4.29
CA ARG A 340 6.29 27.01 3.92
C ARG A 340 6.22 27.24 2.41
N ALA A 341 7.31 27.69 1.81
CA ALA A 341 7.45 27.82 0.36
C ALA A 341 7.33 26.44 -0.33
N LEU A 342 8.02 25.41 0.18
CA LEU A 342 7.93 24.04 -0.36
C LEU A 342 6.51 23.47 -0.25
N LYS A 343 5.84 23.64 0.90
CA LYS A 343 4.45 23.19 1.09
C LYS A 343 3.48 23.90 0.15
N GLY A 344 3.62 25.21 -0.01
CA GLY A 344 2.80 26.00 -0.94
C GLY A 344 3.05 25.63 -2.41
N TYR A 345 4.30 25.38 -2.77
CA TYR A 345 4.69 24.92 -4.10
C TYR A 345 4.12 23.54 -4.41
N PHE A 346 4.31 22.57 -3.50
CA PHE A 346 3.73 21.23 -3.61
C PHE A 346 2.21 21.29 -3.77
N ALA A 347 1.50 22.01 -2.90
CA ALA A 347 0.05 22.16 -2.98
C ALA A 347 -0.42 22.75 -4.32
N SER A 348 0.31 23.74 -4.84
CA SER A 348 0.03 24.35 -6.14
C SER A 348 0.24 23.37 -7.29
N LEU A 349 1.30 22.56 -7.25
CA LEU A 349 1.53 21.49 -8.24
C LEU A 349 0.43 20.43 -8.22
N VAL A 350 -0.01 20.00 -7.03
CA VAL A 350 -1.14 19.07 -6.87
C VAL A 350 -2.41 19.65 -7.48
N PHE A 351 -2.71 20.92 -7.21
CA PHE A 351 -3.89 21.60 -7.74
C PHE A 351 -3.85 21.73 -9.27
N CYS A 352 -2.70 22.09 -9.83
CA CYS A 352 -2.47 22.18 -11.27
C CYS A 352 -2.31 20.81 -11.97
N ARG A 353 -2.35 19.70 -11.22
CA ARG A 353 -2.18 18.32 -11.72
C ARG A 353 -0.81 18.04 -12.34
N HIS A 354 0.22 18.74 -11.89
CA HIS A 354 1.61 18.49 -12.28
C HIS A 354 2.19 17.35 -11.42
N TRP A 355 1.70 16.13 -11.62
CA TRP A 355 1.95 15.03 -10.68
C TRP A 355 3.42 14.62 -10.55
N GLU A 356 4.20 14.68 -11.62
CA GLU A 356 5.60 14.25 -11.63
C GLU A 356 6.50 15.21 -10.85
N GLU A 357 6.29 16.51 -11.05
CA GLU A 357 6.93 17.58 -10.26
C GLU A 357 6.48 17.49 -8.80
N ALA A 358 5.17 17.32 -8.55
CA ALA A 358 4.62 17.15 -7.21
C ALA A 358 5.25 15.97 -6.47
N LEU A 359 5.43 14.81 -7.12
CA LEU A 359 6.10 13.65 -6.52
C LEU A 359 7.55 13.98 -6.13
N THR A 360 8.26 14.70 -6.98
CA THR A 360 9.66 15.06 -6.73
C THR A 360 9.78 15.97 -5.53
N VAL A 361 8.95 17.02 -5.46
CA VAL A 361 8.93 17.97 -4.33
C VAL A 361 8.47 17.27 -3.06
N GLY A 362 7.37 16.53 -3.11
CA GLY A 362 6.83 15.88 -1.93
C GLY A 362 7.77 14.82 -1.36
N ARG A 363 8.54 14.08 -2.18
CA ARG A 363 9.58 13.17 -1.66
C ARG A 363 10.69 13.91 -0.90
N LYS A 364 11.07 15.11 -1.34
CA LYS A 364 12.02 15.96 -0.60
C LYS A 364 11.43 16.39 0.75
N MET A 365 10.20 16.89 0.74
CA MET A 365 9.50 17.28 1.98
C MET A 365 9.38 16.10 2.97
N GLN A 366 9.08 14.91 2.48
CA GLN A 366 9.02 13.70 3.31
C GLN A 366 10.39 13.32 3.89
N ALA A 367 11.48 13.48 3.13
CA ALA A 367 12.84 13.26 3.61
C ALA A 367 13.27 14.31 4.66
N GLU A 368 12.74 15.54 4.56
CA GLU A 368 12.91 16.61 5.54
C GLU A 368 12.00 16.44 6.79
N GLY A 369 11.19 15.38 6.83
CA GLY A 369 10.38 15.02 7.99
C GLY A 369 8.98 15.63 8.04
N GLU A 370 8.46 16.12 6.91
CA GLU A 370 7.06 16.54 6.82
C GLU A 370 6.13 15.32 6.97
N THR A 371 5.33 15.32 8.04
CA THR A 371 4.39 14.24 8.36
C THR A 371 2.98 14.78 8.63
N SER A 372 2.65 15.99 8.21
CA SER A 372 1.28 16.50 8.40
C SER A 372 0.26 15.63 7.65
N LEU A 373 -0.92 15.47 8.26
CA LEU A 373 -2.02 14.70 7.68
C LEU A 373 -2.41 15.25 6.29
N GLU A 374 -2.47 16.58 6.15
CA GLU A 374 -2.75 17.27 4.88
C GLU A 374 -1.73 16.89 3.79
N PHE A 375 -0.45 16.83 4.16
CA PHE A 375 0.61 16.41 3.25
C PHE A 375 0.44 14.94 2.87
N HIS A 376 0.12 14.06 3.82
CA HIS A 376 -0.15 12.65 3.55
C HIS A 376 -1.32 12.47 2.57
N GLU A 377 -2.45 13.13 2.80
CA GLU A 377 -3.62 13.06 1.90
C GLU A 377 -3.32 13.58 0.48
N ALA A 378 -2.57 14.69 0.39
CA ALA A 378 -2.14 15.24 -0.88
C ALA A 378 -1.16 14.29 -1.60
N MET A 379 -0.22 13.69 -0.89
CA MET A 379 0.74 12.72 -1.43
C MET A 379 0.04 11.45 -1.93
N ASP A 380 -0.93 10.90 -1.18
CA ASP A 380 -1.76 9.77 -1.64
C ASP A 380 -2.50 10.12 -2.94
N THR A 381 -3.07 11.33 -3.02
CA THR A 381 -3.76 11.82 -4.21
C THR A 381 -2.82 11.88 -5.42
N VAL A 382 -1.62 12.44 -5.25
CA VAL A 382 -0.60 12.53 -6.30
C VAL A 382 -0.19 11.14 -6.77
N LEU A 383 0.11 10.22 -5.85
CA LEU A 383 0.53 8.87 -6.17
C LEU A 383 -0.54 8.09 -6.94
N ARG A 384 -1.82 8.20 -6.53
CA ARG A 384 -2.94 7.53 -7.22
C ARG A 384 -3.18 8.09 -8.61
N ASN A 385 -3.24 9.41 -8.76
CA ASN A 385 -3.45 10.02 -10.08
C ASN A 385 -2.29 9.70 -11.02
N ARG A 386 -1.04 9.74 -10.54
CA ARG A 386 0.11 9.32 -11.34
C ARG A 386 0.03 7.83 -11.72
N LEU A 387 -0.41 6.97 -10.81
CA LEU A 387 -0.61 5.54 -11.08
C LEU A 387 -1.66 5.30 -12.17
N GLU A 388 -2.71 6.11 -12.24
CA GLU A 388 -3.76 6.02 -13.27
C GLU A 388 -3.25 6.46 -14.65
N GLU A 389 -2.44 7.52 -14.73
CA GLU A 389 -1.88 8.03 -15.99
C GLU A 389 -0.75 7.13 -16.54
N THR A 390 -0.03 6.45 -15.65
CA THR A 390 1.16 5.69 -15.99
C THR A 390 0.83 4.33 -16.58
N LYS A 391 1.25 4.12 -17.84
CA LYS A 391 1.11 2.85 -18.57
C LYS A 391 2.37 1.97 -18.49
N ALA A 392 3.52 2.56 -18.18
CA ALA A 392 4.78 1.82 -18.12
C ALA A 392 4.77 0.88 -16.90
N PRO A 393 5.07 -0.43 -17.07
CA PRO A 393 4.98 -1.40 -16.00
C PRO A 393 6.01 -1.15 -14.88
N VAL A 394 7.20 -0.65 -15.23
CA VAL A 394 8.27 -0.28 -14.29
C VAL A 394 7.77 0.79 -13.33
N ASP A 395 7.32 1.93 -13.89
CA ASP A 395 6.86 3.08 -13.12
C ASP A 395 5.60 2.74 -12.31
N ARG A 396 4.68 1.96 -12.90
CA ARG A 396 3.49 1.48 -12.21
C ARG A 396 3.85 0.64 -10.98
N LYS A 397 4.83 -0.25 -11.09
CA LYS A 397 5.31 -1.06 -9.97
C LYS A 397 5.93 -0.19 -8.88
N GLN A 398 6.78 0.79 -9.24
CA GLN A 398 7.37 1.73 -8.30
C GLN A 398 6.31 2.57 -7.56
N LEU A 399 5.30 3.06 -8.27
CA LEU A 399 4.20 3.83 -7.67
C LEU A 399 3.36 2.98 -6.70
N LEU A 400 3.10 1.71 -7.04
CA LEU A 400 2.41 0.78 -6.13
C LEU A 400 3.23 0.48 -4.87
N ILE A 401 4.55 0.32 -4.99
CA ILE A 401 5.44 0.18 -3.83
C ILE A 401 5.38 1.43 -2.96
N ALA A 402 5.49 2.63 -3.55
CA ALA A 402 5.41 3.89 -2.83
C ALA A 402 4.05 4.08 -2.13
N LEU A 403 2.93 3.73 -2.77
CA LEU A 403 1.60 3.72 -2.14
C LEU A 403 1.53 2.71 -0.98
N GLY A 404 2.10 1.52 -1.14
CA GLY A 404 2.17 0.54 -0.06
C GLY A 404 2.94 1.07 1.15
N GLN A 405 4.09 1.70 0.91
CA GLN A 405 4.91 2.35 1.95
C GLN A 405 4.18 3.53 2.61
N HIS A 406 3.42 4.28 1.83
CA HIS A 406 2.63 5.41 2.32
C HIS A 406 1.50 4.98 3.27
N HIS A 407 0.94 3.77 3.10
CA HIS A 407 -0.16 3.24 3.90
C HIS A 407 0.29 2.19 4.93
N LEU A 408 1.54 2.22 5.41
CA LEU A 408 2.04 1.23 6.37
C LEU A 408 1.27 1.20 7.70
N ASP A 409 0.66 2.32 8.10
CA ASP A 409 -0.21 2.40 9.28
C ASP A 409 -1.54 1.65 9.07
N GLU A 410 -1.92 1.38 7.83
CA GLU A 410 -3.10 0.62 7.43
C GLU A 410 -2.68 -0.71 6.75
N PRO A 411 -2.28 -1.74 7.51
CA PRO A 411 -1.58 -2.91 6.98
C PRO A 411 -2.36 -3.64 5.89
N ARG A 412 -3.70 -3.68 5.97
CA ARG A 412 -4.56 -4.28 4.94
C ARG A 412 -4.48 -3.56 3.60
N LYS A 413 -4.40 -2.22 3.62
CA LYS A 413 -4.35 -1.38 2.43
C LYS A 413 -2.94 -1.40 1.82
N ALA A 414 -1.90 -1.28 2.64
CA ALA A 414 -0.52 -1.48 2.21
C ALA A 414 -0.33 -2.84 1.53
N LEU A 415 -0.82 -3.92 2.15
CA LEU A 415 -0.74 -5.28 1.61
C LEU A 415 -1.42 -5.40 0.24
N ARG A 416 -2.53 -4.70 0.01
CA ARG A 416 -3.21 -4.68 -1.31
C ARG A 416 -2.31 -4.07 -2.39
N PHE A 417 -1.67 -2.94 -2.11
CA PHE A 417 -0.76 -2.30 -3.07
C PHE A 417 0.49 -3.13 -3.32
N PHE A 418 1.10 -3.69 -2.28
CA PHE A 418 2.26 -4.57 -2.43
C PHE A 418 1.94 -5.84 -3.23
N ARG A 419 0.77 -6.47 -3.02
CA ARG A 419 0.34 -7.61 -3.85
C ARG A 419 0.12 -7.23 -5.31
N GLN A 420 -0.41 -6.05 -5.59
CA GLN A 420 -0.54 -5.55 -6.96
C GLN A 420 0.83 -5.28 -7.59
N ALA A 421 1.79 -4.75 -6.82
CA ALA A 421 3.16 -4.56 -7.29
C ALA A 421 3.83 -5.90 -7.61
N ASP A 422 3.65 -6.92 -6.76
CA ASP A 422 4.23 -8.26 -6.93
C ASP A 422 3.72 -8.99 -8.18
N GLN A 423 2.48 -8.71 -8.60
CA GLN A 423 1.91 -9.23 -9.85
C GLN A 423 2.62 -8.67 -11.11
N ILE A 424 3.35 -7.56 -11.00
CA ILE A 424 4.12 -6.99 -12.10
C ILE A 424 5.49 -7.65 -12.14
N THR A 425 5.69 -8.52 -13.13
CA THR A 425 6.89 -9.38 -13.27
C THR A 425 8.18 -8.63 -13.60
N VAL A 426 8.09 -7.34 -13.95
CA VAL A 426 9.26 -6.52 -14.26
C VAL A 426 10.06 -6.23 -12.99
N LYS A 427 11.39 -6.43 -13.05
CA LYS A 427 12.27 -6.14 -11.92
C LYS A 427 12.49 -4.65 -11.75
N VAL A 428 12.43 -4.17 -10.52
CA VAL A 428 12.78 -2.79 -10.15
C VAL A 428 13.77 -2.78 -8.99
N ALA A 429 14.50 -1.68 -8.82
CA ALA A 429 15.50 -1.54 -7.75
C ALA A 429 14.92 -1.83 -6.35
N ASN A 430 13.65 -1.50 -6.12
CA ASN A 430 12.99 -1.63 -4.83
C ASN A 430 12.29 -3.00 -4.63
N ASP A 431 12.58 -4.01 -5.46
CA ASP A 431 12.00 -5.35 -5.29
C ASP A 431 12.41 -6.02 -3.97
N GLY A 432 13.59 -5.68 -3.45
CA GLY A 432 14.02 -6.08 -2.11
C GLY A 432 13.09 -5.53 -1.02
N GLU A 433 12.80 -4.23 -1.07
CA GLU A 433 11.88 -3.57 -0.12
C GLU A 433 10.47 -4.15 -0.22
N LEU A 434 9.98 -4.39 -1.44
CA LEU A 434 8.68 -5.03 -1.67
C LEU A 434 8.61 -6.41 -0.99
N ALA A 435 9.63 -7.25 -1.17
CA ALA A 435 9.70 -8.56 -0.56
C ALA A 435 9.77 -8.49 0.98
N TYR A 436 10.53 -7.53 1.52
CA TYR A 436 10.59 -7.26 2.96
C TYR A 436 9.22 -6.89 3.53
N HIS A 437 8.53 -5.93 2.95
CA HIS A 437 7.22 -5.48 3.43
C HIS A 437 6.16 -6.58 3.32
N LEU A 438 6.17 -7.37 2.24
CA LEU A 438 5.29 -8.54 2.11
C LEU A 438 5.57 -9.58 3.21
N CYS A 439 6.84 -9.84 3.56
CA CYS A 439 7.17 -10.74 4.68
C CYS A 439 6.63 -10.25 6.02
N CYS A 440 6.74 -8.94 6.28
CA CYS A 440 6.32 -8.35 7.55
C CYS A 440 4.81 -8.33 7.72
N LEU A 441 4.07 -8.12 6.62
CA LEU A 441 2.60 -7.95 6.64
C LEU A 441 1.81 -9.26 6.45
N LEU A 442 2.46 -10.36 6.06
CA LEU A 442 1.80 -11.67 5.94
C LEU A 442 1.83 -12.40 7.28
N GLU A 443 0.67 -12.44 7.96
CA GLU A 443 0.55 -12.99 9.31
C GLU A 443 0.57 -14.54 9.36
N ASP A 444 0.10 -15.28 8.33
CA ASP A 444 -0.27 -16.70 8.54
C ASP A 444 0.13 -17.75 7.48
N SER A 445 0.63 -17.40 6.29
CA SER A 445 1.06 -18.44 5.31
C SER A 445 2.57 -18.64 5.33
N GLY A 446 3.02 -19.67 6.06
CA GLY A 446 4.44 -20.03 6.17
C GLY A 446 5.14 -20.20 4.81
N GLU A 447 4.42 -20.65 3.78
CA GLU A 447 4.98 -20.79 2.42
C GLU A 447 5.21 -19.45 1.71
N ASP A 448 4.26 -18.52 1.76
CA ASP A 448 4.43 -17.22 1.08
C ASP A 448 5.44 -16.35 1.82
N ARG A 449 5.42 -16.38 3.15
CA ARG A 449 6.43 -15.70 3.98
C ARG A 449 7.83 -16.22 3.67
N SER A 450 8.00 -17.55 3.54
CA SER A 450 9.29 -18.15 3.18
C SER A 450 9.75 -17.76 1.79
N ARG A 451 8.84 -17.70 0.80
CA ARG A 451 9.15 -17.26 -0.57
C ARG A 451 9.66 -15.82 -0.59
N HIS A 452 8.96 -14.91 0.08
CA HIS A 452 9.36 -13.50 0.12
C HIS A 452 10.65 -13.30 0.95
N LEU A 453 10.87 -14.08 2.02
CA LEU A 453 12.09 -13.99 2.82
C LEU A 453 13.31 -14.42 2.01
N LEU A 454 13.16 -15.50 1.22
CA LEU A 454 14.20 -15.97 0.32
C LEU A 454 14.51 -14.92 -0.76
N ALA A 455 13.48 -14.30 -1.34
CA ALA A 455 13.63 -13.23 -2.32
C ALA A 455 14.37 -12.01 -1.73
N TYR A 456 14.00 -11.59 -0.53
CA TYR A 456 14.68 -10.52 0.21
C TYR A 456 16.16 -10.84 0.43
N MET A 457 16.48 -12.04 0.93
CA MET A 457 17.86 -12.48 1.16
C MET A 457 18.67 -12.54 -0.13
N THR A 458 18.10 -13.05 -1.23
CA THR A 458 18.80 -13.12 -2.53
C THR A 458 19.11 -11.74 -3.11
N ASN A 459 18.24 -10.76 -2.91
CA ASN A 459 18.44 -9.40 -3.41
C ASN A 459 19.40 -8.57 -2.55
N HIS A 460 19.69 -8.98 -1.31
CA HIS A 460 20.63 -8.27 -0.41
C HIS A 460 22.01 -8.92 -0.31
N GLN A 461 22.17 -10.19 -0.70
CA GLN A 461 23.47 -10.86 -0.72
C GLN A 461 24.32 -10.55 -1.97
N HIS A 462 23.69 -10.02 -3.02
CA HIS A 462 24.38 -9.55 -4.23
C HIS A 462 23.93 -8.13 -4.54
N PRO A 463 24.52 -7.09 -3.91
CA PRO A 463 24.38 -5.73 -4.42
C PRO A 463 25.09 -5.71 -5.77
N THR A 464 24.33 -5.91 -6.85
CA THR A 464 24.86 -5.89 -8.21
C THR A 464 25.56 -4.56 -8.44
N GLU A 465 26.86 -4.63 -8.70
CA GLU A 465 27.58 -3.74 -9.60
C GLU A 465 26.73 -3.59 -10.88
N LEU A 466 26.05 -2.45 -11.02
CA LEU A 466 25.30 -2.05 -12.20
C LEU A 466 25.50 -0.56 -12.44
#